data_AF-A0A2E5CBN0-F1
#
_entry.id   AF-A0A2E5CBN0-F1
#
_cell.length_a   1.000
_cell.length_b   1.000
_cell.length_c   1.000
_cell.angle_alpha   90.00
_cell.angle_beta   90.00
_cell.angle_gamma   90.00
#
_symmetry.space_group_name_H-M   'P 1'
#
loop_
_entity.id
_entity.type
_entity.pdbx_description
1 polymer ?
#
loop_
_entity_poly.entity_id
_entity_poly.type
_entity_poly.pdbx_seq_one_letter_code
_entity_poly.pdbx_strand_id
1 'polypeptide(L)' 'MATCKYCGKNVTWLKEGRKNVPVEDDGGIHECEQYKNVRRSAKKLTPNEIDPEILKQYQENMNKKLKK' A
#
# COMPACT_ATOMS: atom_id res chain seq x y z
N MET A 1 2.09 25.11 6.47
CA MET A 1 1.66 24.49 5.20
C MET A 1 2.43 23.20 5.03
N ALA A 2 1.76 22.09 4.75
CA ALA A 2 2.39 20.81 4.51
C ALA A 2 2.36 20.53 3.00
N THR A 3 3.33 19.78 2.48
CA THR A 3 3.32 19.33 1.09
C THR A 3 2.98 17.85 1.06
N CYS A 4 2.03 17.44 0.22
CA CYS A 4 1.73 16.03 0.03
C CYS A 4 2.93 15.32 -0.59
N LYS A 5 3.49 14.30 0.09
CA LYS A 5 4.67 13.55 -0.37
C LYS A 5 4.46 12.87 -1.73
N TYR A 6 3.22 12.56 -2.09
CA TYR A 6 2.92 11.77 -3.28
C TYR A 6 2.65 12.64 -4.50
N CYS A 7 1.80 13.66 -4.38
CA CYS A 7 1.45 14.53 -5.51
C CYS A 7 2.10 15.93 -5.48
N GLY A 8 2.89 16.26 -4.45
CA GLY A 8 3.59 17.53 -4.34
C GLY A 8 2.70 18.76 -4.10
N LYS A 9 1.37 18.59 -4.03
CA LYS A 9 0.43 19.69 -3.74
C LYS A 9 0.62 20.23 -2.34
N ASN A 10 0.37 21.54 -2.18
CA ASN A 10 0.25 22.18 -0.88
C ASN A 10 -1.06 21.75 -0.22
N VAL A 11 -0.96 21.44 1.07
CA VAL A 11 -2.06 20.97 1.90
C VAL A 11 -1.99 21.65 3.26
N THR A 12 -3.13 22.07 3.74
CA THR A 12 -3.31 22.58 5.10
C THR A 12 -4.02 21.54 5.94
N TRP A 13 -3.61 21.36 7.19
CA TRP A 13 -4.28 20.44 8.11
C TRP A 13 -5.29 21.23 8.93
N LEU A 14 -6.57 21.06 8.63
CA LEU A 14 -7.63 21.61 9.46
C LEU A 14 -8.03 20.59 10.53
N LYS A 15 -8.30 21.09 11.73
CA LYS A 15 -8.80 20.27 12.84
C LYS A 15 -10.32 20.29 12.80
N GLU A 16 -10.90 19.26 12.20
CA GLU A 16 -12.35 19.09 12.18
C GLU A 16 -12.74 18.12 13.32
N GLY A 17 -13.12 18.69 14.45
CA GLY A 17 -13.42 17.95 15.69
C GLY A 17 -12.19 17.24 16.27
N ARG A 18 -12.22 15.90 16.29
CA ARG A 18 -11.13 15.05 16.84
C ARG A 18 -10.12 14.57 15.79
N LYS A 19 -10.34 14.87 14.51
CA LYS A 19 -9.48 14.39 13.42
C LYS A 19 -8.87 15.58 12.67
N ASN A 20 -7.65 15.39 12.20
CA ASN A 20 -6.99 16.35 11.32
C ASN A 20 -7.29 15.92 9.87
N VAL A 21 -7.97 16.79 9.13
CA VAL A 21 -8.33 16.58 7.73
C VAL A 21 -7.40 17.44 6.86
N PRO A 22 -6.72 16.84 5.87
CA PRO A 22 -5.92 17.61 4.92
C PRO A 22 -6.84 18.29 3.90
N VAL A 23 -6.62 19.58 3.65
CA VAL A 23 -7.43 20.44 2.76
C VAL A 23 -6.51 21.16 1.77
N GLU A 24 -6.89 21.20 0.49
CA GLU A 24 -6.18 21.95 -0.56
C GLU A 24 -6.42 23.47 -0.42
N ASP A 25 -5.68 24.29 -1.16
CA ASP A 25 -5.87 25.75 -1.17
C ASP A 25 -7.29 26.16 -1.65
N ASP A 26 -7.95 25.31 -2.45
CA ASP A 26 -9.33 25.49 -2.92
C ASP A 26 -10.40 25.16 -1.85
N GLY A 27 -9.99 24.80 -0.62
CA GLY A 27 -10.90 24.46 0.48
C GLY A 27 -11.51 23.05 0.41
N GLY A 28 -11.19 22.28 -0.63
CA GLY A 28 -11.60 20.88 -0.78
C GLY A 28 -10.74 19.92 0.03
N ILE A 29 -11.33 18.81 0.49
CA ILE A 29 -10.60 17.72 1.18
C ILE A 29 -9.57 17.13 0.21
N HIS A 30 -8.31 17.09 0.63
CA HIS A 30 -7.22 16.55 -0.17
C HIS A 30 -7.20 15.02 -0.10
N GLU A 31 -7.68 14.37 -1.16
CA GLU A 31 -7.59 12.92 -1.33
C GLU A 31 -6.57 12.55 -2.42
N CYS A 32 -5.31 12.34 -2.03
CA CYS A 32 -4.25 12.01 -2.98
C CYS A 32 -4.46 10.65 -3.68
N GLU A 33 -4.66 10.67 -5.00
CA GLU A 33 -4.81 9.46 -5.83
C GLU A 33 -3.54 8.61 -5.89
N GLN A 34 -2.37 9.24 -6.00
CA GLN A 34 -1.09 8.53 -6.02
C GLN A 34 -0.85 7.78 -4.72
N TYR A 35 -1.24 8.36 -3.57
CA TYR A 35 -1.25 7.66 -2.29
C TYR A 35 -2.21 6.47 -2.29
N LYS A 36 -3.43 6.63 -2.83
CA LYS A 36 -4.41 5.53 -2.95
C LYS A 36 -3.84 4.38 -3.78
N ASN A 37 -3.13 4.66 -4.87
CA ASN A 37 -2.52 3.64 -5.73
C ASN A 37 -1.36 2.90 -5.05
N VAL A 38 -0.45 3.62 -4.40
CA VAL A 38 0.63 3.01 -3.62
C VAL A 38 0.07 2.16 -2.48
N ARG A 39 -0.97 2.62 -1.78
CA ARG A 39 -1.61 1.84 -0.73
C ARG A 39 -2.29 0.57 -1.26
N ARG A 40 -2.86 0.63 -2.47
CA ARG A 40 -3.46 -0.53 -3.15
C ARG A 40 -2.42 -1.55 -3.60
N SER A 41 -1.26 -1.11 -4.09
CA SER A 41 -0.16 -2.00 -4.50
C SER A 41 0.63 -2.55 -3.31
N ALA A 42 0.68 -1.82 -2.19
CA ALA A 42 1.56 -2.11 -1.05
C ALA A 42 1.29 -3.42 -0.30
N LYS A 43 0.24 -4.20 -0.61
CA LYS A 43 0.03 -5.57 -0.06
C LYS A 43 -1.21 -6.22 -0.66
N LYS A 44 -1.07 -6.75 -1.87
CA LYS A 44 -1.91 -7.86 -2.33
C LYS A 44 -1.01 -8.94 -2.89
N LEU A 45 -0.19 -9.56 -2.03
CA LEU A 45 0.32 -10.90 -2.32
C LEU A 45 -0.87 -11.83 -2.10
N THR A 46 -1.62 -12.10 -3.16
CA THR A 46 -2.60 -13.17 -3.10
C THR A 46 -1.87 -14.51 -3.23
N PRO A 47 -2.25 -15.57 -2.48
CA PRO A 47 -1.62 -16.89 -2.61
C PRO A 47 -1.68 -17.49 -4.03
N ASN A 48 -2.46 -16.86 -4.92
CA ASN A 48 -2.66 -17.24 -6.31
C ASN A 48 -1.58 -16.72 -7.27
N GLU A 49 -0.68 -15.85 -6.81
CA GLU A 49 0.45 -15.31 -7.59
C GLU A 49 1.73 -16.12 -7.43
N ILE A 50 1.70 -17.21 -6.65
CA ILE A 50 2.79 -18.17 -6.60
C ILE A 50 2.51 -19.23 -7.66
N ASP A 51 3.35 -19.25 -8.70
CA ASP A 51 3.30 -20.24 -9.77
C ASP A 51 3.27 -21.68 -9.18
N PRO A 52 2.34 -22.56 -9.62
CA PRO A 52 2.22 -23.92 -9.10
C PRO A 52 3.50 -24.76 -9.25
N GLU A 53 4.37 -24.39 -10.19
CA GLU A 53 5.68 -25.01 -10.40
C GLU A 53 6.65 -24.71 -9.26
N ILE A 54 6.65 -23.47 -8.76
CA ILE A 54 7.49 -23.05 -7.62
C ILE A 54 7.03 -23.76 -6.34
N LEU A 55 5.72 -23.92 -6.14
CA LEU A 55 5.18 -24.67 -5.00
C LEU A 55 5.58 -26.14 -5.02
N LYS A 56 5.55 -26.80 -6.18
CA LYS A 56 6.03 -28.18 -6.35
C LYS A 56 7.50 -28.30 -5.97
N GLN A 57 8.34 -27.39 -6.44
CA GLN A 57 9.77 -27.41 -6.14
C GLN A 57 10.06 -27.20 -4.64
N TYR A 58 9.30 -26.32 -3.96
CA TYR A 58 9.38 -26.17 -2.50
C TYR A 58 8.96 -27.44 -1.77
N GLN A 59 7.87 -28.10 -2.19
CA GLN A 59 7.40 -29.35 -1.59
C GLN A 59 8.41 -30.49 -1.76
N GLU A 60 9.00 -30.64 -2.94
CA GLU A 60 10.03 -31.66 -3.20
C GLU A 60 11.29 -31.43 -2.36
N ASN A 61 11.72 -30.18 -2.22
CA ASN A 61 12.86 -29.81 -1.39
C ASN A 61 12.59 -30.06 0.10
N MET A 62 11.36 -29.84 0.58
CA MET A 62 10.96 -30.18 1.95
C MET A 62 10.98 -31.71 2.18
N ASN A 63 10.40 -32.49 1.26
CA ASN A 63 10.39 -33.95 1.36
C ASN A 63 11.81 -34.56 1.32
N LYS A 64 12.72 -33.99 0.53
CA LYS A 64 14.13 -34.42 0.50
C LYS A 64 14.86 -34.11 1.80
N LYS A 65 14.53 -33.00 2.48
CA LYS A 65 15.10 -32.66 3.79
C LYS A 65 14.58 -33.55 4.92
N LEU A 66 13.30 -33.98 4.87
CA LEU A 66 12.73 -34.89 5.87
C LEU A 66 13.21 -36.34 5.73
N LYS A 67 13.65 -36.75 4.54
CA LYS A 67 14.18 -38.10 4.28
C LYS A 67 15.68 -38.25 4.59
N LYS A 68 16.35 -37.19 5.05
CA LYS A 68 17.78 -37.19 5.39
C LYS A 68 17.94 -37.19 6.91
#